data_AF-A0A9D0Q5C8-F1
#
_entry.id   AF-A0A9D0Q5C8-F1
#
_cell.length_a   1.000
_cell.length_b   1.000
_cell.length_c   1.000
_cell.angle_alpha   90.00
_cell.angle_beta   90.00
_cell.angle_gamma   90.00
#
_symmetry.space_group_name_H-M   'P 1'
#
loop_
_entity.id
_entity.type
_entity.pdbx_description
1 polymer ?
#
loop_
_entity_poly.entity_id
_entity_poly.type
_entity_poly.pdbx_seq_one_letter_code
_entity_poly.pdbx_strand_id
1 'polypeptide(L)'
;MLILNGTKAFAVLMQDLLVDPPSKLIKDDVVTNMQWVLHVVKLLDKNCVVAMEVNTRYSMIFTDISEVDSELFVKRFIVRLVTEMCIMFDLSFENIQSYVDDFVEQHPQVLLCQRGDRSVQSHINDVVWHLSTQVEKTGKLPTDINELINLGVFVNQLLRTTKQIKDYFYPYEMMRNQWEAAFPTFVVEKKEPDFDVEAFMAEREGQIVSVMSYNKTTLH
;
A
#
# COMPACT_ATOMS: atom_id res chain seq x y z
N MET A 1 -2.07 9.26 -13.11
CA MET A 1 -3.00 9.74 -12.05
C MET A 1 -3.17 8.65 -11.01
N LEU A 2 -3.08 8.96 -9.73
CA LEU A 2 -3.30 8.05 -8.61
C LEU A 2 -4.65 8.37 -7.95
N ILE A 3 -5.52 7.38 -7.74
CA ILE A 3 -6.79 7.58 -7.03
C ILE A 3 -6.81 6.74 -5.74
N LEU A 4 -7.00 7.40 -4.62
CA LEU A 4 -7.17 6.82 -3.29
C LEU A 4 -8.65 6.92 -2.90
N ASN A 5 -9.37 5.80 -2.99
CA ASN A 5 -10.80 5.71 -2.70
C ASN A 5 -11.03 5.36 -1.24
N GLY A 6 -11.29 6.36 -0.41
CA GLY A 6 -11.66 6.20 0.98
C GLY A 6 -13.07 5.64 1.14
N THR A 7 -13.21 4.55 1.88
CA THR A 7 -14.52 4.10 2.39
C THR A 7 -15.13 5.18 3.30
N LYS A 8 -16.43 5.05 3.64
CA LYS A 8 -17.07 5.98 4.58
C LYS A 8 -16.32 6.09 5.91
N ALA A 9 -15.80 4.98 6.43
CA ALA A 9 -15.01 4.99 7.66
C ALA A 9 -13.69 5.77 7.51
N PHE A 10 -13.02 5.62 6.38
CA PHE A 10 -11.82 6.39 6.06
C PHE A 10 -12.11 7.88 5.85
N ALA A 11 -13.20 8.21 5.18
CA ALA A 11 -13.61 9.61 4.97
C ALA A 11 -13.91 10.34 6.29
N VAL A 12 -14.48 9.66 7.28
CA VAL A 12 -14.68 10.22 8.63
C VAL A 12 -13.34 10.51 9.31
N LEU A 13 -12.31 9.69 9.06
CA LEU A 13 -10.97 9.89 9.59
C LEU A 13 -10.22 11.04 8.89
N MET A 14 -10.48 11.28 7.60
CA MET A 14 -9.70 12.19 6.74
C MET A 14 -10.56 13.31 6.16
N GLN A 15 -11.13 14.15 7.02
CA GLN A 15 -12.24 15.07 6.68
C GLN A 15 -11.88 16.19 5.68
N ASP A 16 -10.59 16.52 5.50
CA ASP A 16 -10.18 17.82 4.92
C ASP A 16 -9.72 17.77 3.45
N LEU A 17 -9.47 16.59 2.86
CA LEU A 17 -8.84 16.46 1.52
C LEU A 17 -9.72 15.71 0.50
N LEU A 18 -10.98 15.45 0.83
CA LEU A 18 -11.86 14.67 -0.04
C LEU A 18 -12.36 15.51 -1.22
N VAL A 19 -12.13 15.00 -2.43
CA VAL A 19 -12.66 15.55 -3.68
C VAL A 19 -13.68 14.60 -4.30
N ASP A 20 -14.47 15.12 -5.25
CA ASP A 20 -15.40 14.29 -6.01
C ASP A 20 -14.64 13.24 -6.85
N PRO A 21 -15.09 11.98 -6.88
CA PRO A 21 -14.48 10.96 -7.72
C PRO A 21 -14.77 11.23 -9.21
N PRO A 22 -13.86 10.83 -10.13
CA PRO A 22 -14.06 11.03 -11.57
C PRO A 22 -15.36 10.39 -12.11
N SER A 23 -15.71 9.23 -11.57
CA SER A 23 -16.97 8.53 -11.86
C SER A 23 -17.64 7.99 -10.60
N LYS A 24 -18.92 7.63 -10.70
CA LYS A 24 -19.67 7.07 -9.57
C LYS A 24 -19.14 5.70 -9.11
N LEU A 25 -18.73 4.83 -10.04
CA LEU A 25 -18.17 3.52 -9.73
C LEU A 25 -16.70 3.48 -10.15
N ILE A 26 -15.86 2.81 -9.34
CA ILE A 26 -14.42 2.66 -9.61
C ILE A 26 -14.18 2.04 -10.99
N LYS A 27 -14.92 0.98 -11.32
CA LYS A 27 -14.79 0.25 -12.61
C LYS A 27 -15.12 1.08 -13.86
N ASP A 28 -15.76 2.23 -13.70
CA ASP A 28 -16.15 3.10 -14.81
C ASP A 28 -15.03 4.11 -15.13
N ASP A 29 -14.01 4.23 -14.27
CA ASP A 29 -12.86 5.09 -14.51
C ASP A 29 -11.92 4.45 -15.55
N VAL A 30 -11.89 5.03 -16.75
CA VAL A 30 -10.95 4.64 -17.83
C VAL A 30 -9.62 5.39 -17.77
N VAL A 31 -9.46 6.29 -16.79
CA VAL A 31 -8.40 7.31 -16.74
C VAL A 31 -7.14 6.86 -16.00
N THR A 32 -7.19 5.80 -15.20
CA THR A 32 -6.00 5.23 -14.57
C THR A 32 -6.19 3.78 -14.10
N ASN A 33 -5.10 3.02 -14.16
CA ASN A 33 -5.00 1.67 -13.59
C ASN A 33 -4.49 1.68 -12.14
N MET A 34 -4.09 2.85 -11.60
CA MET A 34 -3.56 2.96 -10.24
C MET A 34 -4.63 3.48 -9.27
N GLN A 35 -5.49 2.56 -8.84
CA GLN A 35 -6.61 2.87 -7.95
C GLN A 35 -6.58 2.00 -6.71
N TRP A 36 -6.78 2.62 -5.55
CA TRP A 36 -6.74 1.96 -4.26
C TRP A 36 -8.04 2.17 -3.51
N VAL A 37 -8.45 1.21 -2.69
CA VAL A 37 -9.53 1.35 -1.71
C VAL A 37 -8.91 1.39 -0.32
N LEU A 38 -9.29 2.38 0.48
CA LEU A 38 -8.74 2.62 1.80
C LEU A 38 -9.84 2.44 2.85
N HIS A 39 -9.59 1.56 3.80
CA HIS A 39 -10.52 1.24 4.86
C HIS A 39 -9.88 1.39 6.23
N VAL A 40 -10.62 2.02 7.15
CA VAL A 40 -10.20 2.20 8.54
C VAL A 40 -10.86 1.15 9.41
N VAL A 41 -10.06 0.52 10.26
CA VAL A 41 -10.49 -0.28 11.41
C VAL A 41 -9.84 0.27 12.67
N LYS A 42 -10.52 0.15 13.81
CA LYS A 42 -9.95 0.53 15.11
C LYS A 42 -9.47 -0.71 15.86
N LEU A 43 -8.19 -0.75 16.22
CA LEU A 43 -7.57 -1.85 16.97
C LEU A 43 -6.74 -1.26 18.11
N LEU A 44 -6.92 -1.76 19.34
CA LEU A 44 -6.28 -1.22 20.55
C LEU A 44 -6.41 0.31 20.68
N ASP A 45 -7.60 0.83 20.39
CA ASP A 45 -7.93 2.27 20.40
C ASP A 45 -7.16 3.14 19.39
N LYS A 46 -6.43 2.54 18.45
CA LYS A 46 -5.76 3.24 17.35
C LYS A 46 -6.43 2.98 16.01
N ASN A 47 -6.39 3.96 15.12
CA ASN A 47 -6.86 3.78 13.75
C ASN A 47 -5.78 3.04 12.94
N CYS A 48 -6.21 2.00 12.24
CA CYS A 48 -5.41 1.26 11.28
C CYS A 48 -6.06 1.37 9.91
N VAL A 49 -5.25 1.62 8.88
CA VAL A 49 -5.71 1.69 7.50
C VAL A 49 -5.21 0.46 6.75
N VAL A 50 -6.14 -0.27 6.15
CA VAL A 50 -5.83 -1.24 5.10
C VAL A 50 -6.10 -0.57 3.77
N ALA A 51 -5.06 -0.44 2.96
CA ALA A 51 -5.16 0.03 1.59
C ALA A 51 -4.99 -1.15 0.64
N MET A 52 -5.91 -1.31 -0.31
CA MET A 52 -5.87 -2.40 -1.29
C MET A 52 -6.00 -1.86 -2.71
N GLU A 53 -5.08 -2.22 -3.58
CA GLU A 53 -5.13 -1.89 -5.00
C GLU A 53 -6.26 -2.68 -5.67
N VAL A 54 -7.05 -2.00 -6.51
CA VAL A 54 -8.35 -2.48 -6.98
C VAL A 54 -8.24 -3.72 -7.87
N ASN A 55 -7.25 -3.78 -8.75
CA ASN A 55 -7.15 -4.81 -9.79
C ASN A 55 -6.36 -6.03 -9.32
N THR A 56 -5.24 -5.78 -8.67
CA THR A 56 -4.25 -6.76 -8.19
C THR A 56 -4.59 -7.29 -6.80
N ARG A 57 -5.43 -6.57 -6.05
CA ARG A 57 -5.74 -6.87 -4.63
C ARG A 57 -4.53 -6.82 -3.71
N TYR A 58 -3.45 -6.20 -4.17
CA TYR A 58 -2.26 -5.95 -3.37
C TYR A 58 -2.60 -5.04 -2.22
N SER A 59 -2.14 -5.39 -1.02
CA SER A 59 -2.53 -4.74 0.22
C SER A 59 -1.32 -4.16 0.94
N MET A 60 -1.49 -2.93 1.44
CA MET A 60 -0.59 -2.29 2.39
C MET A 60 -1.36 -2.01 3.69
N ILE A 61 -0.66 -2.10 4.81
CA ILE A 61 -1.24 -1.91 6.15
C ILE A 61 -0.50 -0.80 6.85
N PHE A 62 -1.27 0.12 7.42
CA PHE A 62 -0.79 1.24 8.21
C PHE A 62 -1.44 1.21 9.59
N THR A 63 -0.66 1.43 10.63
CA THR A 63 -1.13 1.45 12.02
C THR A 63 -0.85 2.81 12.66
N ASP A 64 -1.55 3.07 13.78
CA ASP A 64 -1.41 4.32 14.53
C ASP A 64 -1.59 5.59 13.68
N ILE A 65 -2.63 5.58 12.83
CA ILE A 65 -2.95 6.70 11.96
C ILE A 65 -3.73 7.75 12.73
N SER A 66 -3.22 8.97 12.71
CA SER A 66 -3.85 10.13 13.34
C SER A 66 -4.92 10.75 12.43
N GLU A 67 -5.94 11.34 13.03
CA GLU A 67 -7.10 11.94 12.35
C GLU A 67 -6.79 13.30 11.70
N VAL A 68 -5.64 13.91 12.00
CA VAL A 68 -5.37 15.33 11.70
C VAL A 68 -4.47 15.59 10.49
N ASP A 69 -4.10 14.58 9.69
CA ASP A 69 -3.14 14.83 8.60
C ASP A 69 -3.31 13.93 7.37
N SER A 70 -4.28 14.30 6.54
CA SER A 70 -4.59 13.63 5.27
C SER A 70 -3.47 13.78 4.24
N GLU A 71 -2.81 14.95 4.17
CA GLU A 71 -1.68 15.18 3.26
C GLU A 71 -0.46 14.33 3.66
N LEU A 72 -0.12 14.29 4.95
CA LEU A 72 0.94 13.44 5.46
C LEU A 72 0.62 11.95 5.27
N PHE A 73 -0.66 11.56 5.40
CA PHE A 73 -1.06 10.20 5.07
C PHE A 73 -0.77 9.88 3.60
N VAL A 74 -1.13 10.76 2.65
CA VAL A 74 -0.84 10.56 1.22
C VAL A 74 0.67 10.46 0.96
N LYS A 75 1.48 11.34 1.58
CA LYS A 75 2.95 11.28 1.48
C LYS A 75 3.49 9.95 2.00
N ARG A 76 3.05 9.52 3.19
CA ARG A 76 3.42 8.22 3.78
C ARG A 76 3.00 7.05 2.90
N PHE A 77 1.81 7.13 2.31
CA PHE A 77 1.30 6.11 1.39
C PHE A 77 2.22 5.96 0.17
N ILE A 78 2.59 7.07 -0.49
CA ILE A 78 3.43 7.05 -1.69
C ILE A 78 4.82 6.50 -1.36
N VAL A 79 5.45 7.02 -0.29
CA VAL A 79 6.76 6.52 0.15
C VAL A 79 6.69 5.03 0.46
N ARG A 80 5.66 4.59 1.21
CA ARG A 80 5.49 3.18 1.55
C ARG A 80 5.30 2.30 0.31
N LEU A 81 4.49 2.75 -0.66
CA LEU A 81 4.28 2.05 -1.93
C LEU A 81 5.60 1.87 -2.67
N VAL A 82 6.35 2.96 -2.87
CA VAL A 82 7.64 2.91 -3.56
C VAL A 82 8.64 2.04 -2.82
N THR A 83 8.71 2.12 -1.48
CA THR A 83 9.55 1.23 -0.66
C THR A 83 9.22 -0.24 -0.89
N GLU A 84 7.93 -0.62 -0.86
CA GLU A 84 7.52 -2.00 -1.11
C GLU A 84 7.84 -2.46 -2.54
N MET A 85 7.80 -1.55 -3.52
CA MET A 85 8.22 -1.86 -4.88
C MET A 85 9.75 -2.03 -4.98
N CYS A 86 10.55 -1.20 -4.31
CA CYS A 86 11.99 -1.41 -4.22
C CYS A 86 12.32 -2.78 -3.63
N ILE A 87 11.58 -3.22 -2.61
CA ILE A 87 11.72 -4.57 -2.03
C ILE A 87 11.36 -5.64 -3.06
N MET A 88 10.20 -5.49 -3.72
CA MET A 88 9.68 -6.45 -4.71
C MET A 88 10.63 -6.66 -5.91
N PHE A 89 11.40 -5.63 -6.28
CA PHE A 89 12.32 -5.63 -7.42
C PHE A 89 13.81 -5.65 -7.01
N ASP A 90 14.11 -5.84 -5.73
CA ASP A 90 15.48 -5.77 -5.16
C ASP A 90 16.26 -4.52 -5.61
N LEU A 91 15.60 -3.37 -5.58
CA LEU A 91 16.22 -2.09 -5.88
C LEU A 91 16.95 -1.52 -4.67
N SER A 92 18.05 -0.82 -4.93
CA SER A 92 18.76 -0.07 -3.88
C SER A 92 17.88 1.05 -3.32
N PHE A 93 17.81 1.13 -1.99
CA PHE A 93 17.11 2.21 -1.31
C PHE A 93 17.87 3.55 -1.32
N GLU A 94 19.15 3.58 -1.70
CA GLU A 94 19.94 4.82 -1.77
C GLU A 94 19.31 5.86 -2.70
N ASN A 95 18.57 5.42 -3.71
CA ASN A 95 17.91 6.26 -4.71
C ASN A 95 16.41 6.40 -4.48
N ILE A 96 15.88 6.04 -3.30
CA ILE A 96 14.43 6.00 -3.08
C ILE A 96 13.75 7.36 -3.30
N GLN A 97 14.42 8.47 -2.99
CA GLN A 97 13.85 9.79 -3.26
C GLN A 97 13.65 9.99 -4.77
N SER A 98 14.61 9.60 -5.61
CA SER A 98 14.47 9.65 -7.06
C SER A 98 13.31 8.78 -7.54
N TYR A 99 13.14 7.59 -6.96
CA TYR A 99 12.04 6.70 -7.28
C TYR A 99 10.66 7.26 -6.88
N VAL A 100 10.59 7.95 -5.75
CA VAL A 100 9.39 8.68 -5.32
C VAL A 100 9.11 9.85 -6.27
N ASP A 101 10.13 10.61 -6.64
CA ASP A 101 10.00 11.75 -7.55
C ASP A 101 9.52 11.29 -8.94
N ASP A 102 10.12 10.23 -9.49
CA ASP A 102 9.70 9.59 -10.75
C ASP A 102 8.24 9.11 -10.69
N PHE A 103 7.85 8.50 -9.55
CA PHE A 103 6.47 8.04 -9.36
C PHE A 103 5.48 9.21 -9.35
N VAL A 104 5.81 10.29 -8.65
CA VAL A 104 4.99 11.50 -8.57
C VAL A 104 4.90 12.20 -9.93
N GLU A 105 6.00 12.26 -10.70
CA GLU A 105 6.01 12.84 -12.05
C GLU A 105 5.06 12.07 -13.00
N GLN A 106 5.04 10.74 -12.92
CA GLN A 106 4.12 9.90 -13.70
C GLN A 106 2.67 9.98 -13.20
N HIS A 107 2.46 10.46 -11.97
CA HIS A 107 1.15 10.61 -11.33
C HIS A 107 0.92 12.07 -10.92
N PRO A 108 0.88 13.03 -11.88
CA PRO A 108 0.82 14.47 -11.58
C PRO A 108 -0.48 14.91 -10.89
N GLN A 109 -1.44 13.99 -10.78
CA GLN A 109 -2.68 14.16 -10.03
C GLN A 109 -2.85 12.99 -9.08
N VAL A 110 -2.98 13.32 -7.79
CA VAL A 110 -3.36 12.39 -6.72
C VAL A 110 -4.71 12.83 -6.19
N LEU A 111 -5.72 11.97 -6.31
CA LEU A 111 -7.07 12.25 -5.85
C LEU A 111 -7.38 11.40 -4.62
N LEU A 112 -7.80 12.04 -3.53
CA LEU A 112 -8.38 11.36 -2.38
C LEU A 112 -9.90 11.56 -2.43
N CYS A 113 -10.67 10.49 -2.68
CA CYS A 113 -12.12 10.58 -2.87
C CYS A 113 -12.86 9.72 -1.85
N GLN A 114 -14.09 10.09 -1.48
CA GLN A 114 -14.98 9.17 -0.76
C GLN A 114 -15.71 8.25 -1.74
N ARG A 115 -15.22 7.02 -1.90
CA ARG A 115 -15.82 6.00 -2.76
C ARG A 115 -15.42 4.61 -2.27
N GLY A 116 -16.35 3.65 -2.30
CA GLY A 116 -16.09 2.27 -1.88
C GLY A 116 -16.31 1.28 -3.02
N ASP A 117 -15.71 0.10 -2.91
CA ASP A 117 -15.95 -1.03 -3.78
C ASP A 117 -16.24 -2.29 -2.96
N ARG A 118 -17.43 -2.88 -3.14
CA ARG A 118 -17.87 -4.04 -2.35
C ARG A 118 -17.01 -5.29 -2.61
N SER A 119 -16.50 -5.46 -3.84
CA SER A 119 -15.64 -6.59 -4.16
C SER A 119 -14.27 -6.41 -3.51
N VAL A 120 -13.69 -5.22 -3.51
CA VAL A 120 -12.41 -4.96 -2.84
C VAL A 120 -12.58 -5.05 -1.33
N GLN A 121 -13.67 -4.49 -0.78
CA GLN A 121 -13.97 -4.51 0.65
C GLN A 121 -14.03 -5.94 1.23
N SER A 122 -14.53 -6.94 0.49
CA SER A 122 -14.56 -8.31 1.01
C SER A 122 -13.16 -8.89 1.26
N HIS A 123 -12.16 -8.52 0.45
CA HIS A 123 -10.78 -8.96 0.69
C HIS A 123 -10.07 -8.08 1.70
N ILE A 124 -10.39 -6.78 1.75
CA ILE A 124 -9.93 -5.91 2.84
C ILE A 124 -10.36 -6.50 4.19
N ASN A 125 -11.60 -6.98 4.31
CA ASN A 125 -12.10 -7.59 5.54
C ASN A 125 -11.29 -8.84 5.95
N ASP A 126 -10.81 -9.62 4.99
CA ASP A 126 -9.94 -10.76 5.23
C ASP A 126 -8.55 -10.32 5.73
N VAL A 127 -7.96 -9.29 5.13
CA VAL A 127 -6.72 -8.67 5.61
C VAL A 127 -6.90 -8.11 7.03
N VAL A 128 -8.02 -7.44 7.30
CA VAL A 128 -8.37 -6.95 8.63
C VAL A 128 -8.49 -8.10 9.63
N TRP A 129 -9.06 -9.24 9.24
CA TRP A 129 -9.15 -10.42 10.09
C TRP A 129 -7.76 -10.95 10.47
N HIS A 130 -6.82 -11.02 9.52
CA HIS A 130 -5.44 -11.41 9.79
C HIS A 130 -4.72 -10.44 10.72
N LEU A 131 -4.83 -9.13 10.47
CA LEU A 131 -4.26 -8.08 11.33
C LEU A 131 -4.84 -8.19 12.76
N SER A 132 -6.15 -8.29 12.88
CA SER A 132 -6.83 -8.37 14.20
C SER A 132 -6.39 -9.62 14.95
N THR A 133 -6.31 -10.77 14.27
CA THR A 133 -5.83 -12.03 14.86
C THR A 133 -4.39 -11.92 15.35
N GLN A 134 -3.50 -11.24 14.61
CA GLN A 134 -2.13 -11.00 15.05
C GLN A 134 -2.11 -10.13 16.32
N VAL A 135 -2.87 -9.03 16.33
CA VAL A 135 -2.96 -8.10 17.46
C VAL A 135 -3.53 -8.78 18.71
N GLU A 136 -4.55 -9.63 18.55
CA GLU A 136 -5.12 -10.43 19.64
C GLU A 136 -4.08 -11.41 20.23
N LYS A 137 -3.25 -12.03 19.39
CA LYS A 137 -2.21 -12.97 19.82
C LYS A 137 -1.03 -12.29 20.50
N THR A 138 -0.60 -11.13 20.02
CA THR A 138 0.60 -10.44 20.53
C THR A 138 0.28 -9.42 21.62
N GLY A 139 -0.98 -8.98 21.72
CA GLY A 139 -1.39 -7.89 22.60
C GLY A 139 -0.87 -6.52 22.17
N LYS A 140 -0.27 -6.39 20.98
CA LYS A 140 0.30 -5.13 20.47
C LYS A 140 -0.01 -4.94 18.99
N LEU A 141 -0.13 -3.67 18.57
CA LEU A 141 -0.13 -3.31 17.16
C LEU A 141 1.26 -3.51 16.56
N PRO A 142 1.37 -3.93 15.29
CA PRO A 142 2.63 -3.81 14.58
C PRO A 142 2.93 -2.33 14.39
N THR A 143 3.99 -1.84 15.04
CA THR A 143 4.41 -0.43 14.96
C THR A 143 5.73 -0.27 14.24
N ASP A 144 6.51 -1.35 14.18
CA ASP A 144 7.76 -1.37 13.43
C ASP A 144 7.49 -1.59 11.94
N ILE A 145 8.34 -0.98 11.11
CA ILE A 145 8.19 -1.03 9.67
C ILE A 145 8.37 -2.44 9.10
N ASN A 146 9.28 -3.23 9.65
CA ASN A 146 9.51 -4.61 9.23
C ASN A 146 8.32 -5.49 9.61
N GLU A 147 7.75 -5.29 10.80
CA GLU A 147 6.51 -6.00 11.21
C GLU A 147 5.37 -5.72 10.21
N LEU A 148 5.20 -4.46 9.78
CA LEU A 148 4.20 -4.07 8.79
C LEU A 148 4.48 -4.63 7.39
N ILE A 149 5.76 -4.63 6.96
CA ILE A 149 6.16 -5.21 5.66
C ILE A 149 5.92 -6.72 5.66
N ASN A 150 6.35 -7.44 6.70
CA ASN A 150 6.17 -8.88 6.80
C ASN A 150 4.70 -9.28 6.81
N LEU A 151 3.85 -8.52 7.50
CA LEU A 151 2.40 -8.73 7.43
C LEU A 151 1.87 -8.49 6.01
N GLY A 152 2.33 -7.44 5.33
CA GLY A 152 2.04 -7.17 3.93
C GLY A 152 2.43 -8.32 3.00
N VAL A 153 3.67 -8.83 3.12
CA VAL A 153 4.18 -9.99 2.37
C VAL A 153 3.26 -11.19 2.58
N PHE A 154 2.95 -11.52 3.84
CA PHE A 154 2.06 -12.63 4.16
C PHE A 154 0.68 -12.49 3.51
N VAL A 155 -0.01 -11.34 3.67
CA VAL A 155 -1.37 -11.20 3.13
C VAL A 155 -1.41 -11.14 1.60
N ASN A 156 -0.32 -10.70 0.97
CA ASN A 156 -0.16 -10.64 -0.49
C ASN A 156 0.27 -11.98 -1.12
N GLN A 157 0.58 -12.99 -0.29
CA GLN A 157 0.77 -14.39 -0.68
C GLN A 157 -0.49 -15.23 -0.51
N LEU A 158 -1.59 -14.65 -0.04
CA LEU A 158 -2.88 -15.34 0.05
C LEU A 158 -3.62 -15.24 -1.28
N LEU A 159 -4.06 -16.39 -1.82
CA LEU A 159 -4.82 -16.46 -3.06
C LEU A 159 -6.07 -15.58 -3.00
N ARG A 160 -6.25 -14.76 -4.03
CA ARG A 160 -7.44 -13.90 -4.23
C ARG A 160 -8.13 -14.27 -5.53
N THR A 161 -9.36 -13.80 -5.67
CA THR A 161 -10.17 -13.94 -6.89
C THR A 161 -11.01 -12.69 -7.05
N THR A 162 -11.45 -12.41 -8.27
CA THR A 162 -12.41 -11.35 -8.56
C THR A 162 -13.51 -11.93 -9.44
N LYS A 163 -14.62 -11.20 -9.62
CA LYS A 163 -15.65 -11.66 -10.58
C LYS A 163 -15.16 -11.60 -12.02
N GLN A 164 -14.12 -10.81 -12.29
CA GLN A 164 -13.54 -10.56 -13.59
C GLN A 164 -12.47 -11.60 -13.94
N ILE A 165 -11.75 -12.13 -12.95
CA ILE A 165 -10.69 -13.12 -13.12
C ILE A 165 -11.18 -14.45 -12.55
N LYS A 166 -11.43 -15.41 -13.45
CA LYS A 166 -12.02 -16.71 -13.10
C LYS A 166 -11.12 -17.54 -12.19
N ASP A 167 -9.81 -17.44 -12.39
CA ASP A 167 -8.81 -18.20 -11.64
C ASP A 167 -8.36 -17.44 -10.39
N TYR A 168 -7.86 -18.19 -9.40
CA TYR A 168 -7.20 -17.59 -8.25
C TYR A 168 -5.82 -17.07 -8.66
N PHE A 169 -5.38 -16.01 -8.00
CA PHE A 169 -4.09 -15.38 -8.25
C PHE A 169 -3.46 -14.89 -6.94
N TYR A 170 -2.14 -14.70 -6.96
CA TYR A 170 -1.41 -14.04 -5.87
C TYR A 170 -1.36 -12.53 -6.11
N PRO A 171 -1.82 -11.71 -5.15
CA PRO A 171 -1.73 -10.25 -5.26
C PRO A 171 -0.33 -9.73 -5.53
N TYR A 172 0.68 -10.35 -4.89
CA TYR A 172 2.08 -10.01 -5.11
C TYR A 172 2.48 -10.12 -6.59
N GLU A 173 2.17 -11.24 -7.24
CA GLU A 173 2.50 -11.47 -8.66
C GLU A 173 1.74 -10.52 -9.58
N MET A 174 0.45 -10.28 -9.30
CA MET A 174 -0.34 -9.34 -10.09
C MET A 174 0.20 -7.90 -10.00
N MET A 175 0.56 -7.46 -8.79
CA MET A 175 1.15 -6.14 -8.58
C MET A 175 2.50 -6.03 -9.27
N ARG A 176 3.35 -7.05 -9.18
CA ARG A 176 4.63 -7.11 -9.87
C ARG A 176 4.46 -6.93 -11.37
N ASN A 177 3.55 -7.70 -12.00
CA ASN A 177 3.27 -7.59 -13.43
C ASN A 177 2.73 -6.21 -13.82
N GLN A 178 1.84 -5.64 -13.00
CA GLN A 178 1.31 -4.29 -13.21
C GLN A 178 2.42 -3.23 -13.12
N TRP A 179 3.35 -3.38 -12.18
CA TRP A 179 4.45 -2.45 -11.98
C TRP A 179 5.51 -2.56 -13.07
N GLU A 180 5.90 -3.77 -13.47
CA GLU A 180 6.82 -4.00 -14.60
C GLU A 180 6.31 -3.35 -15.89
N ALA A 181 4.99 -3.44 -16.14
CA ALA A 181 4.37 -2.83 -17.31
C ALA A 181 4.33 -1.30 -17.25
N ALA A 182 4.14 -0.72 -16.06
CA ALA A 182 4.01 0.72 -15.87
C ALA A 182 5.37 1.43 -15.68
N PHE A 183 6.36 0.74 -15.12
CA PHE A 183 7.63 1.30 -14.68
C PHE A 183 8.82 0.46 -15.17
N PRO A 184 9.03 0.29 -16.50
CA PRO A 184 10.06 -0.60 -17.04
C PRO A 184 11.49 -0.20 -16.65
N THR A 185 11.73 1.06 -16.28
CA THR A 185 13.01 1.57 -15.78
C THR A 185 13.34 1.12 -14.36
N PHE A 186 12.34 0.63 -13.61
CA PHE A 186 12.48 0.11 -12.24
C PHE A 186 12.82 -1.39 -12.22
N VAL A 187 13.10 -2.00 -13.38
CA VAL A 187 13.37 -3.43 -13.49
C VAL A 187 14.87 -3.65 -13.72
N VAL A 188 15.56 -4.22 -12.73
CA VAL A 188 16.92 -4.74 -12.91
C VAL A 188 16.84 -6.18 -13.42
N GLU A 189 17.73 -6.58 -14.34
CA GLU A 189 17.80 -7.96 -14.83
C GLU A 189 17.94 -8.97 -13.67
N LYS A 190 17.08 -10.00 -13.67
CA LYS A 190 16.96 -11.04 -12.64
C LYS A 190 18.31 -11.62 -12.19
N LYS A 191 18.49 -11.74 -10.87
CA LYS A 191 18.96 -13.00 -10.28
C LYS A 191 17.81 -13.61 -9.49
N GLU A 192 17.31 -14.77 -9.92
CA GLU A 192 16.52 -15.60 -9.00
C GLU A 192 17.45 -16.20 -7.95
N PRO A 193 17.04 -16.12 -6.67
CA PRO A 193 16.86 -17.36 -5.93
C PRO A 193 15.62 -17.33 -5.02
N ASP A 194 15.27 -18.49 -4.47
CA ASP A 194 14.22 -18.68 -3.45
C ASP A 194 14.18 -17.50 -2.47
N PHE A 195 13.05 -16.79 -2.45
CA PHE A 195 12.86 -15.55 -1.70
C PHE A 195 12.72 -15.85 -0.20
N ASP A 196 13.85 -15.87 0.51
CA ASP A 196 13.92 -15.93 1.96
C ASP A 196 13.71 -14.53 2.54
N VAL A 197 12.47 -14.26 2.94
CA VAL A 197 12.04 -12.98 3.52
C VAL A 197 12.79 -12.66 4.80
N GLU A 198 13.10 -13.65 5.63
CA GLU A 198 13.78 -13.41 6.92
C GLU A 198 15.24 -13.00 6.70
N ALA A 199 15.94 -13.67 5.77
CA ALA A 199 17.31 -13.29 5.40
C ALA A 199 17.37 -11.92 4.69
N PHE A 200 16.43 -11.64 3.79
CA PHE A 200 16.34 -10.36 3.08
C PHE A 200 16.12 -9.18 4.04
N MET A 201 15.23 -9.34 5.03
CA MET A 201 14.89 -8.29 5.98
C MET A 201 16.00 -8.09 7.03
N ALA A 202 16.69 -9.16 7.43
CA ALA A 202 17.80 -9.09 8.39
C ALA A 202 19.03 -8.34 7.87
N GLU A 203 19.35 -8.44 6.57
CA GLU A 203 20.49 -7.72 5.97
C GLU A 203 20.23 -6.22 5.75
N ARG A 204 18.96 -5.79 5.67
CA ARG A 204 18.56 -4.44 5.22
C ARG A 204 17.90 -3.59 6.32
N GLU A 205 17.78 -4.11 7.54
CA GLU A 205 17.12 -3.46 8.67
C GLU A 205 17.63 -2.02 8.94
N GLY A 206 18.94 -1.78 8.78
CA GLY A 206 19.53 -0.44 8.91
C GLY A 206 19.22 0.55 7.79
N GLN A 207 18.97 0.06 6.56
CA GLN A 207 18.68 0.91 5.40
C GLN A 207 17.20 1.34 5.36
N ILE A 208 16.28 0.46 5.74
CA ILE A 208 14.83 0.74 5.79
C ILE A 208 14.54 1.85 6.82
N VAL A 209 15.22 1.84 7.97
CA VAL A 209 15.08 2.88 9.00
C VAL A 209 15.68 4.23 8.55
N SER A 210 16.84 4.22 7.89
CA SER A 210 17.53 5.42 7.38
C SER A 210 16.67 6.21 6.39
N VAL A 211 16.10 5.52 5.39
CA VAL A 211 15.20 6.08 4.36
C VAL A 211 14.01 6.82 4.95
N MET A 212 13.40 6.24 5.99
CA MET A 212 12.21 6.80 6.63
C MET A 212 12.56 7.92 7.62
N SER A 213 13.78 7.92 8.18
CA SER A 213 14.29 8.96 9.08
C SER A 213 14.70 10.26 8.37
N TYR A 214 14.90 10.23 7.04
CA TYR A 214 15.20 11.40 6.21
C TYR A 214 14.11 12.49 6.32
N ASN A 215 12.88 12.12 6.70
CA ASN A 215 11.74 13.03 6.90
C ASN A 215 11.75 13.84 8.21
N LYS A 216 12.76 13.73 9.08
CA LYS A 216 12.87 14.64 10.24
C LYS A 216 13.63 15.94 9.96
N THR A 217 14.42 16.01 8.88
CA THR A 217 15.44 17.07 8.75
C THR A 217 15.37 17.86 7.44
N THR A 218 14.34 17.67 6.61
CA THR A 218 14.22 18.41 5.36
C THR A 218 12.78 18.88 5.14
N LEU A 219 12.33 19.77 6.01
CA LEU A 219 11.08 20.53 5.84
C LEU A 219 11.31 21.97 6.32
N HIS A 220 11.82 22.80 5.41
CA HIS A 220 11.61 24.24 5.39
C HIS A 220 10.72 24.59 4.20
#